data_AF-A0A6I3MYJ1-F1
#
_entry.id   AF-A0A6I3MYJ1-F1
#
_cell.length_a   1.000
_cell.length_b   1.000
_cell.length_c   1.000
_cell.angle_alpha   90.00
_cell.angle_beta   90.00
_cell.angle_gamma   90.00
#
_symmetry.space_group_name_H-M   'P 1'
#
loop_
_entity.id
_entity.type
_entity.pdbx_description
1 polymer ?
#
loop_
_entity_poly.entity_id
_entity_poly.type
_entity_poly.pdbx_seq_one_letter_code
_entity_poly.pdbx_strand_id
1 'polypeptide(L)'
;MTNGKYIVRTHGCQMNEHDSERIAGLLEADGYSVAETEDDANVIVLNTCCIRENADEKLYGQLGWLKQWKEAAPNRQLVVAGCLAQK
;
A
#
# COMPACT_ATOMS: atom_id res chain seq x y z
N MET A 1 0.84 -19.39 12.13
CA MET A 1 0.56 -18.09 12.77
C MET A 1 0.80 -17.06 11.68
N THR A 2 -0.17 -16.21 11.36
CA THR A 2 0.02 -15.15 10.37
C THR A 2 0.79 -13.98 11.02
N ASN A 3 1.75 -13.41 10.30
CA ASN A 3 2.55 -12.26 10.76
C ASN A 3 1.74 -10.94 10.77
N GLY A 4 0.57 -10.94 10.15
CA GLY A 4 -0.37 -9.83 10.13
C GLY A 4 -1.28 -9.88 8.90
N LYS A 5 -2.05 -8.81 8.70
CA LYS A 5 -2.85 -8.62 7.49
C LYS A 5 -2.36 -7.44 6.66
N TYR A 6 -2.49 -7.52 5.34
CA TYR A 6 -2.03 -6.47 4.41
C TYR A 6 -3.09 -6.06 3.39
N ILE A 7 -2.95 -4.84 2.88
CA ILE A 7 -3.69 -4.34 1.71
C ILE A 7 -2.70 -3.68 0.74
N VAL A 8 -2.85 -3.96 -0.55
CA VAL A 8 -2.15 -3.24 -1.62
C VAL A 8 -3.16 -2.38 -2.38
N ARG A 9 -2.89 -1.08 -2.45
CA ARG A 9 -3.66 -0.08 -3.20
C ARG A 9 -2.88 0.33 -4.43
N THR A 10 -3.39 -0.04 -5.59
CA THR A 10 -2.77 0.26 -6.87
C THR A 10 -3.40 1.51 -7.49
N HIS A 11 -2.58 2.51 -7.83
CA HIS A 11 -2.99 3.72 -8.55
C HIS A 11 -2.05 3.96 -9.72
N GLY A 12 -2.38 3.54 -10.93
CA GLY A 12 -1.42 3.71 -12.03
C GLY A 12 -1.75 3.04 -13.35
N CYS A 13 -0.82 2.22 -13.82
CA CYS A 13 -0.92 1.48 -15.07
C CYS A 13 -0.81 -0.03 -14.81
N GLN A 14 -0.89 -0.81 -15.89
CA GLN A 14 -0.77 -2.28 -15.88
C GLN A 14 0.54 -2.77 -15.24
N MET A 15 1.62 -1.98 -15.33
CA MET A 15 2.88 -2.29 -14.64
C MET A 15 2.70 -2.26 -13.11
N ASN A 16 1.98 -1.28 -12.56
CA ASN A 16 1.69 -1.24 -11.13
C ASN A 16 0.77 -2.39 -10.70
N GLU A 17 -0.16 -2.84 -11.55
CA GLU A 17 -0.99 -4.01 -11.24
C GLU A 17 -0.13 -5.28 -11.11
N HIS A 18 0.75 -5.53 -12.08
CA HIS A 18 1.71 -6.63 -12.02
C HIS A 18 2.66 -6.52 -10.81
N ASP A 19 3.15 -5.31 -10.52
CA ASP A 19 4.00 -5.08 -9.34
C ASP A 19 3.23 -5.33 -8.04
N SER A 20 1.94 -5.01 -7.99
CA SER A 20 1.08 -5.26 -6.83
C SER A 20 0.87 -6.76 -6.59
N GLU A 21 0.73 -7.57 -7.64
CA GLU A 21 0.69 -9.04 -7.52
C GLU A 21 2.02 -9.58 -6.95
N ARG A 22 3.15 -9.03 -7.40
CA ARG A 22 4.46 -9.42 -6.87
C ARG A 22 4.62 -9.02 -5.40
N ILE A 23 4.21 -7.81 -5.03
CA ILE A 23 4.23 -7.33 -3.64
C ILE A 23 3.35 -8.24 -2.75
N ALA A 24 2.15 -8.57 -3.22
CA ALA A 24 1.24 -9.50 -2.54
C ALA A 24 1.90 -10.86 -2.29
N GLY A 25 2.50 -11.46 -3.33
CA GLY A 25 3.18 -12.75 -3.21
C GLY A 25 4.37 -12.72 -2.23
N LEU A 26 5.12 -11.61 -2.14
CA LEU A 26 6.19 -11.46 -1.15
C LEU A 26 5.64 -11.37 0.28
N LEU A 27 4.57 -10.60 0.50
CA LEU A 27 3.94 -10.49 1.81
C LEU A 27 3.35 -11.83 2.28
N GLU A 28 2.73 -12.58 1.37
CA GLU A 28 2.22 -13.92 1.66
C GLU A 28 3.34 -14.92 1.96
N ALA A 29 4.45 -14.87 1.23
CA ALA A 29 5.64 -15.68 1.53
C ALA A 29 6.23 -15.37 2.92
N ASP A 30 6.14 -14.11 3.35
CA ASP A 30 6.53 -13.66 4.69
C ASP A 30 5.45 -13.94 5.76
N GLY A 31 4.37 -14.64 5.41
CA GLY A 31 3.35 -15.11 6.34
C GLY A 31 2.23 -14.11 6.64
N TYR A 32 2.09 -13.04 5.86
CA TYR A 32 0.93 -12.15 5.94
C TYR A 32 -0.26 -12.74 5.17
N SER A 33 -1.45 -12.20 5.44
CA SER A 33 -2.68 -12.55 4.74
C SER A 33 -3.40 -11.29 4.26
N VAL A 34 -4.20 -11.40 3.20
CA VAL A 34 -4.98 -10.25 2.71
C VAL A 34 -5.98 -9.79 3.78
N ALA A 35 -6.05 -8.49 4.03
CA ALA A 35 -7.07 -7.89 4.89
C ALA A 35 -8.37 -7.65 4.11
N GLU A 36 -9.51 -7.87 4.76
CA GLU A 36 -10.82 -7.56 4.19
C GLU A 36 -11.12 -6.06 4.25
N THR A 37 -10.60 -5.38 5.27
CA THR A 37 -10.76 -3.95 5.49
C THR A 37 -9.45 -3.28 5.87
N GLU A 38 -9.37 -1.96 5.71
CA GLU A 38 -8.20 -1.18 6.09
C GLU A 38 -7.96 -1.18 7.60
N ASP A 39 -9.03 -1.23 8.38
CA ASP A 39 -8.93 -1.28 9.84
C ASP A 39 -8.34 -2.59 10.33
N ASP A 40 -8.59 -3.69 9.60
CA ASP A 40 -8.01 -5.00 9.87
C ASP A 40 -6.56 -5.14 9.42
N ALA A 41 -6.07 -4.21 8.59
CA ALA A 41 -4.72 -4.27 8.05
C ALA A 41 -3.69 -3.81 9.10
N ASN A 42 -2.54 -4.48 9.09
CA ASN A 42 -1.32 -4.02 9.75
C ASN A 42 -0.38 -3.35 8.75
N VAL A 43 -0.47 -3.71 7.48
CA VAL A 43 0.37 -3.14 6.42
C VAL A 43 -0.51 -2.62 5.29
N ILE A 44 -0.34 -1.36 4.92
CA ILE A 44 -0.94 -0.78 3.72
C ILE A 44 0.19 -0.39 2.76
N VAL A 45 0.14 -0.90 1.54
CA VAL A 45 1.06 -0.54 0.45
C VAL A 45 0.33 0.33 -0.57
N LEU A 46 0.76 1.58 -0.73
CA LEU A 46 0.31 2.45 -1.83
C LEU A 46 1.26 2.27 -3.02
N ASN A 47 0.87 1.51 -4.03
CA ASN A 47 1.64 1.33 -5.26
C ASN A 47 1.16 2.30 -6.35
N THR A 48 1.92 3.37 -6.60
CA THR A 48 1.48 4.49 -7.44
C THR A 48 2.43 4.84 -8.60
N CYS A 49 1.87 5.25 -9.73
CA CYS A 49 2.58 5.70 -10.93
C CYS A 49 2.87 7.21 -10.89
N CYS A 50 3.98 7.65 -11.48
CA CYS A 50 4.34 9.06 -11.58
C CYS A 50 3.84 9.77 -12.85
N ILE A 51 3.23 9.04 -13.79
CA ILE A 51 2.99 9.51 -15.17
C ILE A 51 1.56 10.04 -15.37
N ARG A 52 0.64 9.76 -14.43
CA ARG A 52 -0.75 10.24 -14.51
C ARG A 52 -0.85 11.67 -13.98
N GLU A 53 -1.62 12.52 -14.66
CA GLU A 53 -1.99 13.84 -14.11
C GLU A 53 -2.66 13.67 -12.74
N ASN A 54 -2.31 14.55 -11.79
CA ASN A 54 -2.79 14.58 -10.40
C ASN A 54 -2.43 13.34 -9.56
N ALA A 55 -1.45 12.52 -9.98
CA ALA A 55 -0.96 11.40 -9.17
C ALA A 55 -0.39 11.87 -7.82
N ASP A 56 0.33 12.99 -7.83
CA ASP A 56 0.88 13.63 -6.63
C ASP A 56 -0.22 14.05 -5.65
N GLU A 57 -1.21 14.83 -6.12
CA GLU A 57 -2.33 15.30 -5.28
C GLU A 57 -3.12 14.14 -4.67
N LYS A 58 -3.39 13.09 -5.45
CA LYS A 58 -4.07 11.87 -4.95
C LYS A 58 -3.23 11.15 -3.90
N LEU A 59 -1.92 11.03 -4.14
CA LEU A 59 -1.00 10.42 -3.17
C LEU A 59 -1.01 11.22 -1.87
N TYR A 60 -0.84 12.55 -1.92
CA TYR A 60 -0.84 13.39 -0.73
C TYR A 60 -2.16 13.34 0.03
N GLY A 61 -3.30 13.31 -0.68
CA GLY A 61 -4.62 13.13 -0.06
C GLY A 61 -4.73 11.79 0.69
N GLN A 62 -4.26 10.70 0.08
CA GLN A 62 -4.25 9.38 0.73
C GLN A 62 -3.27 9.30 1.90
N LEU A 63 -2.08 9.90 1.78
CA LEU A 63 -1.11 9.95 2.87
C LEU A 63 -1.64 10.73 4.07
N GLY A 64 -2.40 11.80 3.84
CA GLY A 64 -3.03 12.57 4.93
C GLY A 64 -3.99 11.71 5.75
N TRP A 65 -4.85 10.94 5.09
CA TRP A 65 -5.77 10.03 5.77
C TRP A 65 -5.06 8.82 6.40
N LEU A 66 -4.10 8.20 5.69
CA LEU A 66 -3.35 7.05 6.17
C LEU A 66 -2.38 7.37 7.30
N LYS A 67 -1.97 8.63 7.45
CA LYS A 67 -1.21 9.10 8.61
C LYS A 67 -2.01 8.88 9.89
N GLN A 68 -3.29 9.26 9.91
CA GLN A 68 -4.17 9.04 11.06
C GLN A 68 -4.38 7.55 11.33
N TRP A 69 -4.59 6.76 10.29
CA TRP A 69 -4.69 5.30 10.40
C TRP A 69 -3.43 4.67 11.02
N LYS A 70 -2.24 5.10 10.60
CA LYS A 70 -0.96 4.62 11.13
C LYS A 70 -0.76 5.05 12.59
N GLU A 71 -1.10 6.29 12.93
CA GLU A 71 -0.99 6.81 14.29
C GLU A 71 -1.97 6.13 15.27
N ALA A 72 -3.08 5.59 14.78
CA ALA A 72 -4.08 4.91 15.60
C ALA A 72 -3.62 3.56 16.18
N ALA A 73 -2.59 2.91 15.62
CA ALA A 73 -2.03 1.69 16.21
C ALA A 73 -0.52 1.53 15.94
N PRO A 74 0.30 1.26 16.96
CA PRO A 74 1.77 1.25 16.85
C PRO A 74 2.33 0.12 15.98
N ASN A 75 1.54 -0.93 15.72
CA ASN A 75 1.89 -2.06 14.87
C ASN A 75 1.50 -1.87 13.39
N ARG A 76 1.01 -0.68 13.00
CA ARG A 76 0.65 -0.37 11.62
C ARG A 76 1.83 0.20 10.84
N GLN A 77 2.00 -0.28 9.60
CA GLN A 77 3.01 0.17 8.66
C GLN A 77 2.33 0.67 7.38
N LEU A 78 2.79 1.84 6.93
CA LEU A 78 2.43 2.43 5.65
C LEU A 78 3.65 2.40 4.75
N VAL A 79 3.52 1.79 3.58
CA VAL A 79 4.57 1.67 2.56
C VAL A 79 4.09 2.39 1.31
N VAL A 80 4.97 3.18 0.69
CA VAL A 80 4.72 3.78 -0.62
C VAL A 80 5.67 3.13 -1.62
N ALA A 81 5.13 2.64 -2.72
CA ALA A 81 5.82 1.91 -3.77
C ALA A 81 5.45 2.46 -5.16
N GLY A 82 6.11 1.96 -6.19
CA GLY A 82 5.87 2.35 -7.59
C GLY A 82 6.79 3.48 -8.05
N CYS A 83 6.59 3.94 -9.29
CA CYS A 83 7.47 4.91 -9.94
C CYS A 83 7.47 6.27 -9.23
N LEU A 84 6.36 6.64 -8.57
CA LEU A 84 6.28 7.91 -7.86
C LEU A 84 7.11 7.93 -6.55
N ALA A 85 7.31 6.78 -5.92
CA ALA A 85 8.19 6.66 -4.75
C ALA A 85 9.69 6.79 -5.09
N GLN A 86 10.06 6.70 -6.38
CA GLN A 86 11.45 6.76 -6.87
C GLN A 86 11.85 8.13 -7.41
N LYS A 87 10.96 9.11 -7.33
CA LYS A 87 11.17 10.48 -7.80
C LYS A 87 11.69 11.35 -6.66
#